data_AF-A0A4Q5IZ31-F1
#
_entry.id   AF-A0A4Q5IZ31-F1
#
_cell.length_a   1.000
_cell.length_b   1.000
_cell.length_c   1.000
_cell.angle_alpha   90.00
_cell.angle_beta   90.00
_cell.angle_gamma   90.00
#
_symmetry.space_group_name_H-M   'P 1'
#
loop_
_entity.id
_entity.type
_entity.pdbx_description
1 polymer ?
#
loop_
_entity_poly.entity_id
_entity_poly.type
_entity_poly.pdbx_seq_one_letter_code
_entity_poly.pdbx_strand_id
1 'polypeptide(L)'
;MSINGIESIGGFTPMTPVTLRSPAAGAAGAASGVQPLSGTSGVSGAGGAEFGDMLSQGLQNLEGLHDRADQLAVQAATGDLQSLHDYTITATEASVATQLTTAVRNKAVEAFQEIMRMSI
;
A
#
# COMPACT_ATOMS: atom_id res chain seq x y z
N MET A 1 -29.35 -0.11 -54.21
CA MET A 1 -28.03 -0.60 -53.78
C MET A 1 -28.18 -1.31 -52.45
N SER A 2 -28.57 -2.58 -52.52
CA SER A 2 -28.68 -3.47 -51.36
C SER A 2 -27.29 -3.93 -50.96
N ILE A 3 -26.90 -3.70 -49.72
CA ILE A 3 -25.86 -4.51 -49.07
C ILE A 3 -26.47 -4.98 -47.74
N ASN A 4 -27.01 -6.20 -47.81
CA ASN A 4 -27.22 -7.09 -46.69
C ASN A 4 -25.87 -7.70 -46.28
N GLY A 5 -25.71 -7.97 -44.99
CA GLY A 5 -24.93 -9.12 -44.52
C GLY A 5 -23.43 -8.90 -44.31
N ILE A 6 -23.05 -8.63 -43.06
CA ILE A 6 -21.93 -9.34 -42.44
C ILE A 6 -22.46 -9.95 -41.16
N GLU A 7 -22.79 -11.24 -41.27
CA GLU A 7 -23.20 -12.09 -40.18
C GLU A 7 -22.05 -12.22 -39.18
N SER A 8 -22.43 -12.18 -37.91
CA SER A 8 -21.58 -12.39 -36.75
C SER A 8 -20.83 -13.73 -36.87
N ILE A 9 -19.55 -13.67 -37.24
CA ILE A 9 -18.65 -14.82 -37.16
C ILE A 9 -18.66 -15.32 -35.71
N GLY A 10 -18.98 -16.60 -35.56
CA GLY A 10 -19.42 -17.21 -34.31
C GLY A 10 -18.39 -17.12 -33.18
N GLY A 11 -18.92 -16.96 -31.96
CA GLY A 11 -18.13 -17.26 -30.75
C GLY A 11 -18.43 -16.42 -29.50
N PHE A 12 -19.33 -15.44 -29.54
CA PHE A 12 -19.70 -14.70 -28.32
C PHE A 12 -21.17 -14.94 -27.96
N THR A 13 -21.43 -15.96 -27.15
CA THR A 13 -22.69 -16.04 -26.41
C THR A 13 -22.52 -15.16 -25.16
N PRO A 14 -23.36 -14.13 -24.94
CA PRO A 14 -23.31 -13.38 -23.68
C PRO A 14 -23.66 -14.35 -22.54
N MET A 15 -22.71 -14.53 -21.62
CA MET A 15 -22.89 -15.34 -20.40
C MET A 15 -24.15 -14.86 -19.66
N THR A 16 -25.16 -15.72 -19.62
CA THR A 16 -26.32 -15.52 -18.74
C THR A 16 -25.85 -15.66 -17.29
N PRO A 17 -26.37 -14.83 -16.35
CA PRO A 17 -25.97 -14.94 -14.96
C PRO A 17 -26.41 -16.30 -14.39
N VAL A 18 -25.43 -17.03 -13.87
CA VAL A 18 -25.61 -18.32 -13.19
C VAL A 18 -26.52 -18.08 -11.98
N THR A 19 -27.75 -18.58 -12.05
CA THR A 19 -28.66 -18.60 -10.90
C THR A 19 -28.24 -19.75 -9.98
N LEU A 20 -27.86 -19.44 -8.74
CA LEU A 20 -27.57 -20.46 -7.73
C LEU A 20 -28.86 -21.22 -7.40
N ARG A 21 -29.01 -22.42 -7.96
CA ARG A 21 -30.05 -23.38 -7.62
C ARG A 21 -29.77 -23.93 -6.23
N SER A 22 -30.63 -23.61 -5.26
CA SER A 22 -30.64 -24.19 -3.92
C SER A 22 -30.70 -25.72 -3.98
N PRO A 23 -29.90 -26.46 -3.17
CA PRO A 23 -29.87 -27.92 -3.24
C PRO A 23 -31.03 -28.53 -2.44
N ALA A 24 -32.05 -28.99 -3.14
CA ALA A 24 -32.94 -30.02 -2.62
C ALA A 24 -32.42 -31.37 -3.14
N ALA A 25 -31.99 -32.20 -2.17
CA ALA A 25 -31.88 -33.66 -2.18
C ALA A 25 -31.83 -34.40 -3.53
N GLY A 26 -30.73 -35.15 -3.73
CA GLY A 26 -30.80 -36.41 -4.48
C GLY A 26 -29.68 -36.66 -5.48
N ALA A 27 -28.89 -37.68 -5.16
CA ALA A 27 -28.22 -38.62 -6.06
C ALA A 27 -27.07 -38.15 -6.99
N ALA A 28 -25.88 -38.68 -6.64
CA ALA A 28 -24.96 -39.42 -7.50
C ALA A 28 -24.23 -38.71 -8.66
N GLY A 29 -22.90 -38.77 -8.62
CA GLY A 29 -22.05 -38.60 -9.80
C GLY A 29 -20.65 -38.11 -9.45
N ALA A 30 -19.66 -38.99 -9.60
CA ALA A 30 -18.26 -38.75 -9.29
C ALA A 30 -17.65 -37.55 -10.03
N ALA A 31 -16.97 -36.68 -9.29
CA ALA A 31 -15.82 -35.91 -9.76
C ALA A 31 -14.97 -35.51 -8.54
N SER A 32 -14.12 -36.45 -8.12
CA SER A 32 -12.96 -36.14 -7.30
C SER A 32 -12.06 -35.20 -8.09
N GLY A 33 -11.64 -34.09 -7.47
CA GLY A 33 -10.47 -33.34 -7.91
C GLY A 33 -10.69 -31.91 -8.36
N VAL A 34 -11.38 -31.08 -7.57
CA VAL A 34 -10.96 -29.67 -7.42
C VAL A 34 -11.23 -29.28 -5.97
N GLN A 35 -10.24 -29.47 -5.11
CA GLN A 35 -10.23 -28.78 -3.82
C GLN A 35 -10.12 -27.28 -4.13
N PRO A 36 -10.98 -26.41 -3.58
CA PRO A 36 -10.80 -24.99 -3.75
C PRO A 36 -9.46 -24.62 -3.12
N LEU A 37 -8.57 -24.04 -3.94
CA LEU A 37 -7.33 -23.42 -3.48
C LEU A 37 -7.71 -22.29 -2.52
N SER A 38 -7.78 -22.64 -1.23
CA SER A 38 -7.90 -21.70 -0.13
C SER A 38 -6.53 -21.04 0.03
N GLY A 39 -6.26 -20.08 -0.84
CA GLY A 39 -4.97 -19.42 -0.98
C GLY A 39 -5.09 -17.94 -1.31
N THR A 40 -6.23 -17.31 -1.02
CA THR A 40 -6.22 -15.89 -0.69
C THR A 40 -6.36 -15.81 0.82
N SER A 41 -5.21 -15.87 1.50
CA SER A 41 -5.10 -15.34 2.84
C SER A 41 -5.56 -13.90 2.73
N GLY A 42 -6.78 -13.64 3.20
CA GLY A 42 -7.26 -12.28 3.39
C GLY A 42 -6.19 -11.52 4.17
N VAL A 43 -6.06 -10.22 3.87
CA VAL A 43 -5.41 -9.28 4.78
C VAL A 43 -6.17 -9.38 6.10
N SER A 44 -5.72 -10.29 6.95
CA SER A 44 -6.27 -10.55 8.27
C SER A 44 -5.77 -9.41 9.15
N GLY A 45 -6.52 -8.31 9.19
CA GLY A 45 -6.66 -7.40 10.33
C GLY A 45 -5.41 -6.84 11.04
N ALA A 46 -4.20 -7.07 10.54
CA ALA A 46 -2.93 -6.76 11.22
C ALA A 46 -2.18 -5.59 10.56
N GLY A 47 -2.67 -5.04 9.45
CA GLY A 47 -1.97 -3.98 8.71
C GLY A 47 -1.78 -2.67 9.50
N GLY A 48 -2.64 -2.39 10.47
CA GLY A 48 -2.52 -1.20 11.31
C GLY A 48 -1.35 -1.25 12.31
N ALA A 49 -1.07 -2.43 12.87
CA ALA A 49 0.04 -2.61 13.80
C ALA A 49 1.39 -2.52 13.09
N GLU A 50 1.51 -3.17 11.93
CA GLU A 50 2.72 -3.13 11.08
C GLU A 50 3.05 -1.71 10.60
N PHE A 51 2.04 -0.95 10.14
CA PHE A 51 2.27 0.44 9.74
C PHE A 51 2.70 1.32 10.94
N GLY A 52 2.10 1.12 12.11
CA GLY A 52 2.48 1.83 13.33
C GLY A 52 3.93 1.55 13.75
N ASP A 53 4.37 0.29 13.64
CA ASP A 53 5.73 -0.12 13.94
C ASP A 53 6.73 0.49 12.94
N MET A 54 6.43 0.41 11.63
CA MET A 54 7.22 1.06 10.58
C MET A 54 7.30 2.59 10.76
N LEU A 55 6.21 3.23 11.14
CA LEU A 55 6.18 4.67 11.41
C LEU A 55 7.03 5.01 12.65
N SER A 56 6.94 4.21 13.71
CA SER A 56 7.75 4.37 14.92
C SER A 56 9.25 4.24 14.61
N GLN A 57 9.64 3.22 13.85
CA GLN A 57 11.01 3.04 13.37
C GLN A 57 11.45 4.21 12.48
N GLY A 58 10.58 4.70 11.60
CA GLY A 58 10.85 5.86 10.76
C GLY A 58 11.10 7.14 11.57
N LEU A 59 10.34 7.37 12.65
CA LEU A 59 10.54 8.50 13.56
C LEU A 59 11.86 8.37 14.34
N GLN A 60 12.22 7.17 14.79
CA GLN A 60 13.52 6.91 15.44
C GLN A 60 14.69 7.15 14.47
N ASN A 61 14.52 6.77 13.20
CA ASN A 61 15.50 7.05 12.15
C ASN A 61 15.62 8.56 11.86
N LEU A 62 14.51 9.31 11.88
CA LEU A 62 14.53 10.76 11.73
C LEU A 62 15.32 11.43 12.87
N GLU A 63 15.10 11.00 14.12
CA GLU A 63 15.87 11.49 15.27
C GLU A 63 17.37 11.25 15.07
N GLY A 64 17.76 10.03 14.65
CA GLY A 64 19.15 9.70 14.36
C GLY A 64 19.76 10.52 13.21
N LEU A 65 18.98 10.85 12.18
CA LEU A 65 19.40 11.77 11.12
C LEU A 65 19.66 13.19 11.65
N HIS A 66 18.79 13.68 12.53
CA HIS A 66 18.91 15.00 13.14
C HIS A 66 20.15 15.09 14.03
N ASP A 67 20.34 14.10 14.92
CA ASP A 67 21.50 14.02 15.81
C ASP A 67 22.81 14.00 15.01
N ARG A 68 22.84 13.25 13.90
CA ARG A 68 24.01 13.18 13.02
C ARG A 68 24.27 14.53 12.34
N ALA A 69 23.23 15.22 11.88
CA ALA A 69 23.35 16.55 11.30
C ALA A 69 23.92 17.55 12.31
N ASP A 70 23.45 17.52 13.56
CA ASP A 70 23.94 18.37 14.64
C ASP A 70 25.39 18.07 15.03
N GLN A 71 25.76 16.78 15.12
CA GLN A 71 27.15 16.39 15.38
C GLN A 71 28.11 16.88 14.28
N LEU A 72 27.69 16.78 13.02
CA LEU A 72 28.46 17.30 11.89
C LEU A 72 28.48 18.84 11.88
N ALA A 73 27.41 19.50 12.30
CA ALA A 73 27.35 20.97 12.44
C ALA A 73 28.37 21.47 13.49
N VAL A 74 28.47 20.77 14.63
CA VAL A 74 29.44 21.09 15.68
C VAL A 74 30.87 20.88 15.18
N GLN A 75 31.15 19.76 14.49
CA GLN A 75 32.46 19.48 13.90
C GLN A 75 32.84 20.48 12.79
N ALA A 76 31.85 20.94 12.02
CA ALA A 76 31.99 22.02 11.04
C ALA A 76 32.41 23.33 11.70
N ALA A 77 31.75 23.68 12.81
CA ALA A 77 32.03 24.91 13.55
C ALA A 77 33.39 24.87 14.29
N THR A 78 33.84 23.70 14.73
CA THR A 78 35.15 23.53 15.40
C THR A 78 36.33 23.46 14.43
N GLY A 79 36.08 23.42 13.11
CA GLY A 79 37.12 23.41 12.09
C GLY A 79 37.78 22.05 11.83
N ASP A 80 37.20 20.96 12.37
CA ASP A 80 37.69 19.57 12.21
C ASP A 80 36.90 18.80 11.16
N LEU A 81 36.17 19.49 10.28
CA LEU A 81 35.32 18.81 9.32
C LEU A 81 36.16 18.31 8.14
N GLN A 82 36.51 17.04 8.18
CA GLN A 82 37.19 16.31 7.09
C GLN A 82 36.47 16.48 5.73
N SER A 83 35.14 16.66 5.74
CA SER A 83 34.32 16.74 4.53
C SER A 83 33.09 17.66 4.70
N LEU A 84 33.19 18.89 4.19
CA LEU A 84 32.06 19.85 4.10
C LEU A 84 30.85 19.25 3.36
N HIS A 85 31.10 18.32 2.43
CA HIS A 85 30.08 17.65 1.65
C HIS A 85 29.16 16.77 2.50
N ASP A 86 29.71 16.02 3.47
CA ASP A 86 28.91 15.16 4.34
C ASP A 86 27.92 15.96 5.18
N TYR A 87 28.34 17.12 5.72
CA TYR A 87 27.42 18.03 6.41
C TYR A 87 26.28 18.50 5.50
N THR A 88 26.59 18.95 4.28
CA THR A 88 25.54 19.42 3.34
C THR A 88 24.58 18.30 2.92
N ILE A 89 25.07 17.07 2.74
CA ILE A 89 24.24 15.91 2.42
C ILE A 89 23.32 15.61 3.61
N THR A 90 23.89 15.45 4.82
CA THR A 90 23.11 15.10 6.01
C THR A 90 22.08 16.17 6.35
N ALA A 91 22.43 17.45 6.21
CA ALA A 91 21.48 18.56 6.41
C ALA A 91 20.32 18.52 5.39
N THR A 92 20.62 18.19 4.13
CA THR A 92 19.60 18.04 3.08
C THR A 92 18.71 16.83 3.36
N GLU A 93 19.30 15.71 3.75
CA GLU A 93 18.59 14.47 4.10
C GLU A 93 17.63 14.69 5.27
N ALA A 94 18.10 15.32 6.35
CA ALA A 94 17.27 15.65 7.52
C ALA A 94 16.09 16.57 7.15
N SER A 95 16.33 17.56 6.28
CA SER A 95 15.28 18.46 5.79
C SER A 95 14.22 17.71 4.97
N VAL A 96 14.63 16.88 4.01
CA VAL A 96 13.72 16.09 3.18
C VAL A 96 12.96 15.06 4.02
N ALA A 97 13.63 14.41 4.97
CA ALA A 97 12.99 13.45 5.89
C ALA A 97 11.91 14.12 6.76
N THR A 98 12.16 15.34 7.24
CA THR A 98 11.17 16.12 8.01
C THR A 98 9.95 16.51 7.16
N GLN A 99 10.17 16.88 5.90
CA GLN A 99 9.09 17.16 4.95
C GLN A 99 8.24 15.91 4.69
N LEU A 100 8.89 14.76 4.50
CA LEU A 100 8.21 13.48 4.32
C LEU A 100 7.35 13.12 5.55
N THR A 101 7.90 13.24 6.76
CA THR A 101 7.15 12.99 8.00
C THR A 101 5.91 13.88 8.10
N THR A 102 6.02 15.14 7.71
CA THR A 102 4.88 16.06 7.69
C THR A 102 3.82 15.63 6.67
N ALA A 103 4.24 15.18 5.49
CA ALA A 103 3.32 14.66 4.46
C ALA A 103 2.59 13.39 4.93
N VAL A 104 3.30 12.46 5.57
CA VAL A 104 2.72 11.23 6.15
C VAL A 104 1.73 11.58 7.27
N ARG A 105 2.09 12.51 8.17
CA ARG A 105 1.19 13.00 9.22
C ARG A 105 -0.10 13.56 8.64
N ASN A 106 0.01 14.41 7.62
CA ASN A 106 -1.16 15.01 6.96
C ASN A 106 -2.06 13.92 6.35
N LYS A 107 -1.47 12.94 5.65
CA LYS A 107 -2.23 11.81 5.08
C LYS A 107 -2.89 10.92 6.13
N ALA A 108 -2.23 10.68 7.28
CA ALA A 108 -2.85 9.94 8.38
C ALA A 108 -4.08 10.68 8.94
N VAL A 109 -3.99 12.00 9.09
CA VAL A 109 -5.10 12.84 9.55
C VAL A 109 -6.24 12.87 8.53
N GLU A 110 -5.94 12.98 7.24
CA GLU A 110 -6.94 12.90 6.16
C GLU A 110 -7.65 11.55 6.14
N ALA A 111 -6.90 10.44 6.25
CA ALA A 111 -7.47 9.09 6.28
C ALA A 111 -8.39 8.88 7.49
N PHE A 112 -8.01 9.40 8.66
CA PHE A 112 -8.87 9.38 9.84
C PHE A 112 -10.17 10.17 9.63
N GLN A 113 -10.07 11.37 9.05
CA GLN A 113 -11.26 12.18 8.74
C GLN A 113 -12.18 11.49 7.72
N GLU A 114 -11.63 10.82 6.71
CA GLU A 114 -12.41 10.09 5.70
C GLU A 114 -13.18 8.92 6.32
N ILE A 115 -12.55 8.13 7.20
CA ILE A 115 -13.21 7.03 7.94
C ILE A 115 -14.41 7.54 8.74
N MET A 116 -14.27 8.70 9.40
CA MET A 116 -15.35 9.33 10.16
C MET A 116 -16.49 9.81 9.27
N ARG A 117 -16.20 10.22 8.02
CA ARG A 117 -17.20 10.65 7.04
C ARG A 117 -17.95 9.49 6.40
N MET A 118 -17.36 8.29 6.33
CA MET A 118 -18.06 7.07 5.88
C MET A 118 -19.06 6.53 6.91
N SER A 119 -18.95 6.89 8.19
CA SER A 119 -19.70 6.26 9.30
C SER A 119 -20.90 7.05 9.83
N ILE A 120 -21.36 8.08 9.11
CA ILE A 120 -22.63 8.80 9.37
C ILE A 120 -23.63 8.50 8.27
#